data_AF-A0A117SPV1-F1
#
_entry.id   AF-A0A117SPV1-F1
#
_cell.length_a   1.000
_cell.length_b   1.000
_cell.length_c   1.000
_cell.angle_alpha   90.00
_cell.angle_beta   90.00
_cell.angle_gamma   90.00
#
_symmetry.space_group_name_H-M   'P 1'
#
loop_
_entity.id
_entity.type
_entity.pdbx_description
1 polymer ?
#
loop_
_entity_poly.entity_id
_entity_poly.type
_entity_poly.pdbx_seq_one_letter_code
_entity_poly.pdbx_strand_id
1 'polypeptide(L)' 'MARRRRGDLNLFTAAGLLNFSREGEIEKIRLNPKTVVIASMVLMGIVIILNLLRI' A
#
# COMPACT_ATOMS: atom_id res chain seq x y z
N MET A 1 1.56 35.30 -34.21
CA MET A 1 2.50 34.93 -33.14
C MET A 1 1.75 34.19 -32.03
N ALA A 2 1.68 32.86 -32.09
CA ALA A 2 1.04 32.04 -31.06
C ALA A 2 2.13 31.19 -30.38
N ARG A 3 2.76 31.75 -29.34
CA ARG A 3 3.80 31.07 -28.56
C ARG A 3 3.48 31.22 -27.08
N ARG A 4 3.60 30.09 -26.37
CA ARG A 4 3.75 29.92 -24.91
C ARG A 4 2.47 29.97 -24.06
N ARG A 5 1.75 28.83 -23.99
CA ARG A 5 1.09 28.35 -22.76
C ARG A 5 1.13 26.81 -22.68
N ARG A 6 2.34 26.25 -22.57
CA ARG A 6 2.63 24.86 -22.15
C ARG A 6 3.70 24.95 -21.06
N GLY A 7 3.32 25.50 -19.93
CA GLY A 7 4.26 25.89 -18.88
C GLY A 7 4.04 25.13 -17.57
N ASP A 8 3.79 23.82 -17.60
CA ASP A 8 3.91 23.03 -16.36
C ASP A 8 3.94 21.48 -16.48
N LEU A 9 4.44 20.92 -17.58
CA LEU A 9 4.92 19.53 -17.54
C LEU A 9 6.44 19.57 -17.54
N ASN A 10 6.98 19.39 -16.33
CA ASN A 10 8.41 19.32 -16.05
C ASN A 10 9.05 18.31 -17.02
N LEU A 11 10.02 18.76 -17.83
CA LEU A 11 10.61 18.00 -18.95
C LEU A 11 11.13 16.62 -18.51
N PHE A 12 11.54 16.52 -17.24
CA PHE A 12 12.04 15.32 -16.59
C PHE A 12 10.96 14.24 -16.35
N THR A 13 9.69 14.62 -16.19
CA THR A 13 8.56 13.68 -16.08
C THR A 13 8.22 13.09 -17.45
N ALA A 14 8.22 13.91 -18.50
CA ALA A 14 7.95 13.45 -19.86
C ALA A 14 9.05 12.54 -20.42
N ALA A 15 10.28 12.72 -19.95
CA ALA A 15 11.43 11.87 -20.30
C ALA A 15 11.51 10.56 -19.47
N GLY A 16 10.57 10.32 -18.55
CA GLY A 16 10.57 9.14 -17.67
C GLY A 16 11.68 9.14 -16.61
N LEU A 17 12.36 10.28 -16.41
CA LEU A 17 13.48 10.44 -15.47
C LEU A 17 13.00 10.74 -14.04
N LEU A 18 11.83 11.36 -13.91
CA LEU A 18 11.10 11.46 -12.64
C LEU A 18 9.94 10.48 -12.70
N ASN A 19 10.21 9.29 -12.18
CA ASN A 19 9.19 8.29 -11.93
C ASN A 19 8.37 8.82 -10.74
N PHE A 20 7.33 9.62 -11.00
CA PHE A 20 6.20 9.68 -10.09
C PHE A 20 5.63 8.27 -10.10
N SER A 21 6.22 7.44 -9.25
CA SER A 21 5.80 6.10 -8.93
C SER A 21 4.36 6.21 -8.48
N ARG A 22 3.43 6.12 -9.43
CA ARG A 22 2.04 5.70 -9.22
C ARG A 22 1.54 6.11 -7.83
N GLU A 23 1.43 7.41 -7.60
CA GLU A 23 0.96 7.99 -6.33
C GLU A 23 -0.49 7.63 -6.00
N GLY A 24 -1.12 6.72 -6.77
CA GLY A 24 -2.43 6.15 -6.51
C GLY A 24 -2.50 4.62 -6.49
N GLU A 25 -1.40 3.87 -6.64
CA GLU A 25 -1.46 2.41 -6.85
C GLU A 25 -0.64 1.58 -5.86
N ILE A 26 0.09 2.20 -4.93
CA ILE A 26 0.34 1.53 -3.66
C ILE A 26 -0.97 1.69 -2.90
N GLU A 27 -1.92 0.81 -3.15
CA GLU A 27 -2.97 0.51 -2.18
C GLU A 27 -2.22 0.23 -0.87
N LYS A 28 -2.02 1.27 -0.07
CA LYS A 28 -1.63 1.12 1.32
C LYS A 28 -2.78 0.31 1.87
N ILE A 29 -2.59 -1.02 1.93
CA ILE A 29 -3.39 -1.89 2.76
C ILE A 29 -3.17 -1.30 4.14
N ARG A 30 -4.07 -0.39 4.52
CA ARG A 30 -3.95 0.46 5.70
C ARG A 30 -4.43 -0.40 6.86
N LEU A 31 -3.79 -1.55 7.03
CA LEU A 31 -3.97 -2.43 8.16
C LEU A 31 -3.47 -1.65 9.36
N ASN A 32 -4.41 -1.34 10.23
CA ASN A 32 -4.09 -0.76 11.52
C ASN A 32 -3.19 -1.76 12.27
N PRO A 33 -2.04 -1.36 12.84
CA PRO A 33 -1.18 -2.25 13.62
C PRO A 33 -1.96 -3.02 14.70
N LYS A 34 -2.99 -2.41 15.29
CA LYS A 34 -3.89 -3.07 16.25
C LYS A 34 -4.60 -4.28 15.65
N THR A 35 -5.06 -4.17 14.40
CA THR A 35 -5.74 -5.26 13.68
C THR A 35 -4.81 -6.46 13.48
N VAL A 36 -3.53 -6.21 13.16
CA VAL A 36 -2.53 -7.27 12.99
C VAL A 36 -2.28 -8.02 14.30
N VAL A 37 -2.15 -7.29 15.41
CA VAL A 37 -1.95 -7.88 16.74
C VAL A 37 -3.16 -8.74 17.13
N ILE A 38 -4.38 -8.21 16.96
CA ILE A 38 -5.61 -8.94 17.28
C ILE A 38 -5.73 -10.21 16.43
N ALA A 39 -5.50 -10.12 15.12
CA ALA A 39 -5.55 -11.27 14.23
C ALA A 39 -4.55 -12.36 14.63
N SER A 40 -3.34 -11.96 15.05
CA SER A 40 -2.31 -12.89 15.53
C SER A 40 -2.74 -13.62 16.81
N MET A 41 -3.34 -12.91 17.77
CA MET A 41 -3.84 -13.52 19.01
C MET A 41 -5.01 -14.48 18.75
N VAL A 42 -5.92 -14.13 17.82
CA VAL A 42 -7.05 -14.99 17.45
C VAL A 42 -6.55 -16.28 16.81
N LEU A 43 -5.63 -16.19 15.84
CA LEU A 43 -5.04 -17.37 15.20
C LEU A 43 -4.35 -18.27 16.22
N MET A 44 -3.57 -17.68 17.14
CA MET A 44 -2.90 -18.43 18.20
C MET A 44 -3.94 -19.15 19.10
N GLY A 45 -5.01 -18.46 19.50
CA GLY A 45 -6.09 -19.05 20.28
C GLY A 45 -6.76 -20.23 19.57
N ILE A 46 -7.05 -20.11 18.28
CA ILE A 46 -7.63 -21.19 17.47
C ILE A 46 -6.72 -22.41 17.45
N VAL A 47 -5.42 -22.22 17.18
CA VAL A 47 -4.45 -23.33 17.15
C VAL A 47 -4.37 -24.04 18.51
N ILE A 48 -4.37 -23.28 19.61
CA ILE A 48 -4.37 -23.86 20.96
C ILE A 48 -5.64 -24.67 21.20
N ILE A 49 -6.81 -24.14 20.86
CA ILE A 49 -8.09 -24.82 21.04
C ILE A 49 -8.14 -26.12 20.21
N LEU A 50 -7.73 -26.06 18.95
CA LEU A 50 -7.67 -27.25 18.08
C LEU A 50 -6.75 -28.33 18.67
N ASN A 51 -5.56 -27.92 19.12
CA ASN A 51 -4.61 -28.83 19.77
C ASN A 51 -5.17 -29.45 21.07
N LEU A 52 -5.89 -28.66 21.88
CA LEU A 52 -6.55 -29.15 23.10
C LEU A 52 -7.69 -30.13 22.81
N LEU A 53 -8.45 -29.88 21.74
CA LEU A 53 -9.54 -30.75 21.32
C LEU A 53 -9.05 -32.04 20.62
N ARG A 54 -7.74 -32.17 20.34
CA ARG A 54 -7.15 -33.28 19.57
C ARG A 54 -7.90 -33.56 18.27
N ILE A 55 -8.39 -32.50 17.64
CA ILE A 55 -8.93 -32.51 16.27
C ILE A 55 -7.77 -32.20 15.33
#